data_AF-A0AAV8ZWD1-F1
#
_entry.id   AF-A0AAV8ZWD1-F1
#
_cell.length_a   1.000
_cell.length_b   1.000
_cell.length_c   1.000
_cell.angle_alpha   90.00
_cell.angle_beta   90.00
_cell.angle_gamma   90.00
#
_symmetry.space_group_name_H-M   'P 1'
#
loop_
_entity.id
_entity.type
_entity.pdbx_description
1 polymer ?
#
loop_
_entity_poly.entity_id
_entity_poly.type
_entity_poly.pdbx_seq_one_letter_code
_entity_poly.pdbx_strand_id
1 'polypeptide(L)' 'MLRRAFISHWQSFRCVTTTSSTVDKQEIQQFQQISTEWWDEFGPVKPLHSMNKLRVPFIRDGLVNSGAVGVEKMQ' A
#
# COMPACT_ATOMS: atom_id res chain seq x y z
N MET A 1 -1.12 -23.09 54.15
CA MET A 1 -1.97 -21.87 54.17
C MET A 1 -1.55 -21.03 52.97
N LEU A 2 -2.34 -21.07 51.88
CA LEU A 2 -3.19 -19.95 51.39
C LEU A 2 -2.34 -18.74 50.94
N ARG A 3 -2.36 -18.20 49.72
CA ARG A 3 -3.23 -18.20 48.53
C ARG A 3 -2.31 -17.70 47.37
N ARG A 4 -2.49 -17.97 46.07
CA ARG A 4 -3.61 -17.57 45.21
C ARG A 4 -3.53 -18.30 43.85
N ALA A 5 -4.67 -18.84 43.42
CA ALA A 5 -5.01 -19.21 42.03
C ALA A 5 -4.95 -17.95 41.12
N PHE A 6 -4.47 -17.99 39.87
CA PHE A 6 -5.04 -18.61 38.67
C PHE A 6 -6.47 -18.16 38.34
N ILE A 7 -6.64 -16.94 37.81
CA ILE A 7 -7.77 -16.49 36.96
C ILE A 7 -7.19 -15.39 36.04
N SER A 8 -6.77 -15.66 34.80
CA SER A 8 -7.61 -15.78 33.60
C SER A 8 -8.52 -14.57 33.34
N HIS A 9 -7.93 -13.40 33.04
CA HIS A 9 -8.66 -12.27 32.43
C HIS A 9 -7.80 -11.51 31.42
N TRP A 10 -7.24 -12.22 30.45
CA TRP A 10 -7.01 -11.64 29.13
C TRP A 10 -7.93 -12.39 28.18
N GLN A 11 -9.22 -12.04 28.23
CA GLN A 11 -10.15 -12.49 27.21
C GLN A 11 -9.72 -11.86 25.88
N SER A 12 -9.04 -12.69 25.09
CA SER A 12 -9.27 -12.85 23.67
C SER A 12 -9.17 -11.57 22.83
N PHE A 13 -7.94 -11.13 22.57
CA PHE A 13 -7.66 -10.59 21.24
C PHE A 13 -7.88 -11.74 20.24
N ARG A 14 -9.12 -11.90 19.77
CA ARG A 14 -9.37 -12.67 18.55
C ARG A 14 -8.69 -11.90 17.43
N CYS A 15 -7.51 -12.34 17.04
CA CYS A 15 -6.98 -12.00 15.73
C CYS A 15 -7.96 -12.60 14.71
N VAL A 16 -8.73 -11.74 14.06
CA VAL A 16 -9.54 -12.13 12.90
C VAL A 16 -8.55 -12.28 11.75
N THR A 17 -8.11 -13.52 11.52
CA THR A 17 -7.37 -13.86 10.31
C THR A 17 -8.38 -13.99 9.18
N THR A 18 -8.55 -12.92 8.39
CA THR A 18 -9.30 -13.00 7.14
C THR A 18 -8.50 -13.86 6.17
N THR A 19 -8.95 -15.09 5.93
CA THR A 19 -8.29 -16.06 5.03
C THR A 19 -8.69 -15.88 3.56
N SER A 20 -9.62 -14.97 3.25
CA SER A 20 -10.04 -14.66 1.89
C SER A 20 -9.11 -13.63 1.25
N SER A 21 -8.59 -13.97 0.07
CA SER A 21 -7.85 -13.03 -0.76
C SER A 21 -8.79 -11.93 -1.29
N THR A 22 -8.32 -10.68 -1.31
CA THR A 22 -9.01 -9.54 -1.92
C THR A 22 -8.74 -9.42 -3.43
N VAL A 23 -8.10 -10.43 -4.03
CA VAL A 23 -7.70 -10.40 -5.44
C VAL A 23 -8.86 -10.74 -6.36
N ASP A 24 -9.15 -9.85 -7.31
CA ASP A 24 -10.06 -10.09 -8.41
C ASP A 24 -9.32 -10.57 -9.67
N LYS A 25 -9.71 -11.75 -10.17
CA LYS A 25 -9.11 -12.35 -11.37
C LYS A 25 -9.52 -11.62 -12.66
N GLN A 26 -10.70 -11.02 -12.71
CA GLN A 26 -11.18 -10.29 -13.89
C GLN A 26 -10.38 -9.00 -14.08
N GLU A 27 -10.13 -8.29 -12.97
CA GLU A 27 -9.28 -7.10 -12.96
C GLU A 27 -7.86 -7.41 -13.46
N ILE A 28 -7.27 -8.52 -12.99
CA ILE A 28 -5.96 -8.98 -13.47
C ILE A 28 -5.98 -9.20 -14.98
N GLN A 29 -6.98 -9.89 -15.52
CA GLN A 29 -7.08 -10.15 -16.95
C GLN A 29 -7.19 -8.86 -17.77
N GLN A 30 -7.98 -7.88 -17.30
CA GLN A 30 -8.08 -6.57 -17.94
C GLN A 30 -6.72 -5.85 -17.99
N PHE A 31 -5.99 -5.81 -16.87
CA PHE A 31 -4.70 -5.14 -16.84
C PHE A 31 -3.60 -5.90 -17.61
N GLN A 32 -3.68 -7.23 -17.67
CA GLN A 32 -2.78 -8.04 -18.49
C GLN A 32 -2.90 -7.69 -19.97
N GLN A 33 -4.11 -7.45 -20.47
CA GLN A 33 -4.35 -7.09 -21.88
C GLN A 33 -3.67 -5.79 -22.29
N ILE A 34 -3.57 -4.80 -21.40
CA ILE A 34 -2.95 -3.49 -21.68
C ILE A 34 -1.48 -3.41 -21.24
N SER A 35 -0.94 -4.47 -20.63
CA SER A 35 0.39 -4.46 -20.01
C SER A 35 1.54 -4.24 -20.99
N THR A 36 1.39 -4.67 -22.24
CA THR A 36 2.41 -4.50 -23.29
C THR A 36 2.61 -3.04 -23.69
N GLU A 37 1.54 -2.23 -23.61
CA GLU A 37 1.54 -0.80 -23.96
C GLU A 37 1.73 0.10 -22.74
N TRP A 38 2.00 -0.49 -21.57
CA TRP A 38 2.04 0.24 -20.29
C TRP A 38 3.06 1.39 -20.29
N TRP A 39 4.17 1.22 -21.02
CA TRP A 39 5.26 2.19 -21.09
C TRP A 39 5.13 3.19 -22.25
N ASP A 40 4.11 3.07 -23.10
CA ASP A 40 3.86 4.06 -24.13
C ASP A 40 3.24 5.32 -23.52
N GLU A 41 3.97 6.43 -23.59
CA GLU A 41 3.53 7.74 -23.08
C GLU A 41 2.28 8.27 -23.79
N PHE A 42 2.05 7.84 -25.04
CA PHE A 42 0.88 8.22 -25.83
C PHE A 42 -0.16 7.11 -25.94
N GLY A 43 0.07 5.98 -25.28
CA GLY A 43 -0.78 4.80 -25.27
C GLY A 43 -2.03 4.94 -24.38
N PRO A 44 -2.76 3.84 -24.16
CA PRO A 44 -4.06 3.83 -23.47
C PRO A 44 -3.98 4.32 -22.01
N VAL A 45 -2.81 4.18 -21.37
CA VAL A 45 -2.57 4.62 -19.99
C VAL A 45 -1.88 5.99 -19.89
N LYS A 46 -1.90 6.81 -20.95
CA LYS A 46 -1.43 8.21 -20.94
C LYS A 46 -1.89 9.06 -19.74
N PRO A 47 -3.14 8.95 -19.25
CA PRO A 47 -3.55 9.67 -18.06
C PRO A 47 -2.71 9.33 -16.83
N LEU A 48 -2.34 8.05 -16.64
CA LEU A 48 -1.48 7.61 -15.53
C LEU A 48 -0.10 8.28 -15.59
N HIS A 49 0.52 8.31 -16.77
CA HIS A 49 1.80 8.99 -17.00
C HIS A 49 1.72 10.49 -16.73
N SER A 50 0.63 11.12 -17.19
CA SER A 50 0.40 12.55 -16.97
C SER A 50 0.23 12.87 -15.48
N MET A 51 -0.45 12.01 -14.72
CA MET A 51 -0.62 12.16 -13.27
C MET A 51 0.69 12.03 -12.51
N ASN A 52 1.67 11.27 -13.01
CA ASN A 52 2.97 11.13 -12.33
C ASN A 52 3.69 12.47 -12.18
N LYS A 53 3.51 13.41 -13.12
CA LYS A 53 4.04 14.78 -13.05
C LYS A 53 3.59 15.53 -11.80
N LEU A 54 2.44 15.17 -11.24
CA LEU A 54 1.89 15.76 -10.01
C LEU A 54 2.16 14.88 -8.79
N ARG A 55 1.95 13.56 -8.93
CA ARG A 55 2.05 12.61 -7.80
C ARG A 55 3.47 12.48 -7.28
N VAL A 56 4.46 12.39 -8.16
CA VAL A 56 5.87 12.21 -7.76
C VAL A 56 6.38 13.38 -6.91
N PRO A 57 6.28 14.65 -7.35
CA PRO A 57 6.72 15.77 -6.51
C PRO A 57 5.88 15.88 -5.23
N PHE A 58 4.56 15.70 -5.29
CA PHE A 58 3.70 15.74 -4.10
C PHE A 58 4.15 14.75 -3.01
N ILE A 59 4.41 13.50 -3.39
CA ILE A 59 4.86 12.46 -2.45
C ILE A 59 6.26 12.79 -1.93
N ARG A 60 7.20 13.12 -2.83
CA ARG A 60 8.57 13.46 -2.45
C ARG A 60 8.61 14.61 -1.45
N ASP A 61 7.95 15.72 -1.78
CA ASP A 61 7.97 16.94 -0.97
C ASP A 61 7.21 16.72 0.34
N GLY A 62 6.12 15.94 0.33
CA GLY A 62 5.42 15.53 1.55
C GLY A 62 6.29 14.70 2.51
N LEU A 63 7.12 13.79 1.99
CA LEU A 63 8.05 13.00 2.80
C LEU A 63 9.16 13.84 3.42
N VAL A 64 9.70 14.81 2.67
CA VAL A 64 10.66 15.79 3.21
C VAL A 64 10.01 16.62 4.31
N ASN A 65 8.82 17.18 4.05
CA ASN A 65 8.14 18.10 4.96
C ASN A 65 7.67 17.42 6.25
N SER A 66 7.33 16.12 6.20
CA SER A 66 6.97 15.33 7.37
C SER A 66 8.16 14.92 8.25
N GLY A 67 9.40 15.17 7.79
CA GLY A 67 10.61 14.72 8.47
C GLY A 67 10.84 13.20 8.41
N ALA A 68 10.03 12.47 7.63
CA ALA A 68 10.19 11.03 7.44
C ALA A 68 11.44 10.67 6.64
N VAL A 69 11.90 11.59 5.78
CA VAL A 69 13.13 11.45 4.99
C VAL A 69 13.98 12.72 5.13
N GLY A 70 15.25 12.56 5.48
CA GLY A 70 16.22 13.65 5.54
C GLY A 70 16.58 14.16 4.14
N VAL A 71 16.72 15.48 4.01
CA VAL A 71 17.02 16.18 2.73
C VAL A 71 18.32 15.69 2.12
N GLU A 72 19.27 15.25 2.94
CA GLU A 72 20.59 14.74 2.52
C GLU A 72 20.55 13.46 1.68
N LYS A 73 19.41 12.77 1.61
CA LYS A 73 19.27 11.52 0.84
C LYS A 73 18.63 11.69 -0.55
N MET A 74 18.42 12.93 -1.00
CA MET A 74 17.71 13.22 -2.25
C MET A 74 18.61 13.76 -3.39
N GLN A 75 19.94 13.62 -3.26
CA GLN A 75 20.90 13.93 -4.32
C GLN A 75 21.09 12.75 -5.29
#